data_AF-C8PG27-F1
#
_entry.id   AF-C8PG27-F1
#
_cell.length_a   1.000
_cell.length_b   1.000
_cell.length_c   1.000
_cell.angle_alpha   90.00
_cell.angle_beta   90.00
_cell.angle_gamma   90.00
#
_symmetry.space_group_name_H-M   'P 1'
#
loop_
_entity.id
_entity.type
_entity.pdbx_description
1 polymer ?
#
loop_
_entity_poly.entity_id
_entity_poly.type
_entity_poly.pdbx_seq_one_letter_code
_entity_poly.pdbx_strand_id
1 'polypeptide(L)'
;MAYVTYDKAKWHWGAKNAPEGIPQENGATHIAFFFRWCMERKLYSKDFAADFADDIARMDDSFDYRGYFFGAMDGVLGSDELNTAGKAFANAYYTTDRTKFAKTHGWYLQDYDDFVARKFGDKNFDNAYFYIENSPQNYAEIKEIIDRRYEEFLSFKAAK
;
A
#
# COMPACT_ATOMS: atom_id res chain seq x y z
N MET A 1 8.87 -13.77 -14.26
CA MET A 1 8.57 -14.10 -12.86
C MET A 1 7.12 -14.56 -12.79
N ALA A 2 6.77 -15.43 -11.86
CA ALA A 2 5.37 -15.78 -11.62
C ALA A 2 4.61 -14.56 -11.09
N TYR A 3 3.32 -14.47 -11.40
CA TYR A 3 2.42 -13.48 -10.83
C TYR A 3 2.39 -13.60 -9.30
N VAL A 4 2.46 -12.46 -8.61
CA VAL A 4 2.35 -12.38 -7.14
C VAL A 4 1.18 -11.47 -6.80
N THR A 5 0.28 -11.93 -5.95
CA THR A 5 -0.64 -11.02 -5.27
C THR A 5 0.03 -10.50 -4.00
N TYR A 6 0.16 -9.18 -3.90
CA TYR A 6 0.67 -8.50 -2.72
C TYR A 6 -0.43 -8.34 -1.66
N ASP A 7 -1.61 -7.87 -2.07
CA ASP A 7 -2.74 -7.68 -1.18
C ASP A 7 -4.09 -7.75 -1.91
N LYS A 8 -5.17 -7.99 -1.15
CA LYS A 8 -6.54 -7.87 -1.63
C LYS A 8 -7.43 -7.25 -0.56
N ALA A 9 -8.19 -6.23 -0.92
CA ALA A 9 -9.20 -5.63 -0.03
C ALA A 9 -10.13 -6.69 0.59
N LYS A 10 -10.51 -7.72 -0.18
CA LYS A 10 -11.37 -8.83 0.28
C LYS A 10 -10.76 -9.72 1.36
N TRP A 11 -9.43 -9.74 1.48
CA TRP A 11 -8.78 -10.42 2.59
C TRP A 11 -9.02 -9.71 3.92
N HIS A 12 -9.33 -8.41 3.88
CA HIS A 12 -9.57 -7.58 5.06
C HIS A 12 -11.05 -7.51 5.41
N TRP A 13 -11.91 -7.05 4.50
CA TRP A 13 -13.35 -6.95 4.81
C TRP A 13 -14.06 -8.31 4.92
N GLY A 14 -13.46 -9.37 4.36
CA GLY A 14 -13.92 -10.75 4.54
C GLY A 14 -13.30 -11.47 5.74
N ALA A 15 -12.45 -10.80 6.53
CA ALA A 15 -11.78 -11.41 7.67
C ALA A 15 -12.76 -11.64 8.83
N LYS A 16 -12.52 -12.70 9.62
CA LYS A 16 -13.34 -13.04 10.78
C LYS A 16 -13.42 -11.91 11.82
N ASN A 17 -12.38 -11.10 11.91
CA ASN A 17 -12.22 -9.96 12.81
C ASN A 17 -12.49 -8.61 12.13
N ALA A 18 -13.01 -8.59 10.90
CA ALA A 18 -13.42 -7.34 10.27
C ALA A 18 -14.54 -6.68 11.11
N PRO A 19 -14.45 -5.37 11.42
CA PRO A 19 -15.51 -4.68 12.13
C PRO A 19 -16.83 -4.69 11.33
N GLU A 20 -17.95 -4.89 12.04
CA GLU A 20 -19.28 -4.78 11.45
C GLU A 20 -19.74 -3.31 11.40
N GLY A 21 -20.56 -2.96 10.41
CA GLY A 21 -21.20 -1.65 10.33
C GLY A 21 -20.32 -0.52 9.77
N ILE A 22 -19.14 -0.83 9.22
CA ILE A 22 -18.29 0.13 8.48
C ILE A 22 -18.21 -0.22 6.99
N PRO A 23 -17.92 0.74 6.08
CA PRO A 23 -17.74 0.47 4.66
C PRO A 23 -16.61 -0.53 4.37
N GLN A 24 -16.83 -1.47 3.43
CA GLN A 24 -15.84 -2.51 3.08
C GLN A 24 -14.53 -1.93 2.53
N GLU A 25 -14.61 -0.80 1.84
CA GLU A 25 -13.47 -0.03 1.33
C GLU A 25 -12.46 0.39 2.42
N ASN A 26 -12.87 0.43 3.70
CA ASN A 26 -11.94 0.71 4.79
C ASN A 26 -10.86 -0.38 4.94
N GLY A 27 -11.15 -1.62 4.54
CA GLY A 27 -10.16 -2.69 4.45
C GLY A 27 -9.16 -2.52 3.31
N ALA A 28 -9.32 -1.50 2.46
CA ALA A 28 -8.42 -1.18 1.35
C ALA A 28 -7.59 0.08 1.60
N THR A 29 -7.80 0.82 2.69
CA THR A 29 -7.16 2.14 2.90
C THR A 29 -5.62 2.05 2.88
N HIS A 30 -5.02 1.09 3.59
CA HIS A 30 -3.56 0.91 3.59
C HIS A 30 -3.04 0.52 2.21
N ILE A 31 -3.74 -0.38 1.52
CA ILE A 31 -3.37 -0.81 0.16
C ILE A 31 -3.40 0.38 -0.80
N ALA A 32 -4.45 1.21 -0.71
CA ALA A 32 -4.63 2.39 -1.53
C ALA A 32 -3.55 3.45 -1.28
N PHE A 33 -3.09 3.63 -0.05
CA PHE A 33 -1.96 4.53 0.24
C PHE A 33 -0.66 4.04 -0.41
N PHE A 34 -0.35 2.74 -0.32
CA PHE A 34 0.84 2.20 -1.01
C PHE A 34 0.71 2.28 -2.54
N PHE A 35 -0.48 1.98 -3.06
CA PHE A 35 -0.78 2.10 -4.49
C PHE A 35 -0.59 3.54 -4.99
N ARG A 36 -1.19 4.53 -4.31
CA ARG A 36 -1.01 5.96 -4.60
C ARG A 36 0.47 6.33 -4.64
N TRP A 37 1.23 5.92 -3.64
CA TRP A 37 2.67 6.20 -3.58
C TRP A 37 3.42 5.61 -4.79
N CYS A 38 3.06 4.40 -5.21
CA CYS A 38 3.61 3.78 -6.42
C CYS A 38 3.25 4.56 -7.69
N MET A 39 2.03 5.11 -7.79
CA MET A 39 1.63 5.94 -8.94
C MET A 39 2.42 7.25 -9.00
N GLU A 40 2.57 7.94 -7.87
CA GLU A 40 3.37 9.17 -7.75
C GLU A 40 4.84 8.96 -8.13
N ARG A 41 5.41 7.80 -7.78
CA ARG A 41 6.79 7.40 -8.13
C ARG A 41 6.92 6.79 -9.53
N LYS A 42 5.83 6.74 -10.31
CA LYS A 42 5.76 6.11 -11.65
C LYS A 42 6.28 4.66 -11.65
N LEU A 43 5.92 3.92 -10.60
CA LEU A 43 6.28 2.51 -10.43
C LEU A 43 5.28 1.55 -11.09
N TYR A 44 4.29 2.07 -11.83
CA TYR A 44 3.35 1.26 -12.61
C TYR A 44 4.00 0.57 -13.81
N SER A 45 3.44 -0.57 -14.23
CA SER A 45 3.89 -1.32 -15.41
C SER A 45 3.51 -0.62 -16.70
N LYS A 46 4.11 -1.05 -17.82
CA LYS A 46 3.74 -0.53 -19.15
C LYS A 46 2.33 -0.95 -19.56
N ASP A 47 1.94 -2.17 -19.21
CA ASP A 47 0.62 -2.70 -19.54
C ASP A 47 -0.46 -1.96 -18.74
N PHE A 48 -0.24 -1.76 -17.44
CA PHE A 48 -1.10 -0.91 -16.61
C PHE A 48 -1.19 0.52 -17.16
N ALA A 49 -0.07 1.10 -17.59
CA ALA A 49 -0.07 2.44 -18.19
C ALA A 49 -0.82 2.50 -19.53
N ALA A 50 -0.82 1.42 -20.31
CA ALA A 50 -1.54 1.34 -21.58
C ALA A 50 -3.04 1.18 -21.36
N ASP A 51 -3.44 0.33 -20.40
CA ASP A 51 -4.84 0.04 -20.12
C ASP A 51 -5.54 1.19 -19.37
N PHE A 52 -4.80 1.95 -18.55
CA PHE A 52 -5.33 2.99 -17.66
C PHE A 52 -4.74 4.39 -17.92
N ALA A 53 -4.33 4.69 -19.15
CA ALA A 53 -3.65 5.94 -19.50
C ALA A 53 -4.45 7.20 -19.10
N ASP A 54 -5.74 7.22 -19.42
CA ASP A 54 -6.64 8.35 -19.11
C ASP A 54 -6.90 8.48 -17.60
N ASP A 55 -6.91 7.37 -16.87
CA ASP A 55 -7.04 7.37 -15.41
C ASP A 55 -5.78 7.95 -14.75
N ILE A 56 -4.60 7.47 -15.16
CA ILE A 56 -3.31 7.96 -14.66
C ILE A 56 -3.13 9.45 -14.91
N ALA A 57 -3.60 9.96 -16.05
CA ALA A 57 -3.54 11.40 -16.34
C ALA A 57 -4.35 12.27 -15.37
N ARG A 58 -5.33 11.68 -14.66
CA ARG A 58 -6.20 12.34 -13.67
C ARG A 58 -5.77 12.07 -12.22
N MET A 59 -4.78 11.21 -12.01
CA MET A 59 -4.27 10.85 -10.69
C MET A 59 -3.41 11.99 -10.11
N ASP A 60 -4.08 12.97 -9.51
CA ASP A 60 -3.49 14.06 -8.73
C ASP A 60 -3.82 13.92 -7.23
N ASP A 61 -3.54 14.95 -6.43
CA ASP A 61 -3.77 14.93 -4.98
C ASP A 61 -5.26 14.87 -4.59
N SER A 62 -6.16 15.24 -5.50
CA SER A 62 -7.61 15.23 -5.31
C SER A 62 -8.27 13.93 -5.75
N PHE A 63 -7.52 13.05 -6.43
CA PHE A 63 -8.03 11.78 -6.94
C PHE A 63 -8.36 10.79 -5.82
N ASP A 64 -9.49 10.10 -5.94
CA ASP A 64 -9.88 9.03 -5.00
C ASP A 64 -9.21 7.71 -5.35
N TYR A 65 -7.97 7.55 -4.89
CA TYR A 65 -7.19 6.32 -5.10
C TYR A 65 -7.83 5.09 -4.45
N ARG A 66 -8.55 5.24 -3.32
CA ARG A 66 -9.16 4.12 -2.62
C ARG A 66 -10.39 3.62 -3.38
N GLY A 67 -11.26 4.54 -3.79
CA GLY A 67 -12.41 4.21 -4.63
C GLY A 67 -11.97 3.61 -5.97
N TYR A 68 -10.94 4.19 -6.60
CA TYR A 68 -10.38 3.64 -7.84
C TYR A 68 -9.80 2.24 -7.65
N PHE A 69 -8.97 2.04 -6.62
CA PHE A 69 -8.39 0.72 -6.33
C PHE A 69 -9.47 -0.33 -6.08
N PHE A 70 -10.52 0.03 -5.33
CA PHE A 70 -11.60 -0.90 -5.02
C PHE A 70 -12.49 -1.21 -6.23
N GLY A 71 -12.82 -0.20 -7.04
CA GLY A 71 -13.76 -0.33 -8.16
C GLY A 71 -13.12 -0.74 -9.49
N ALA A 72 -12.03 -0.09 -9.89
CA ALA A 72 -11.39 -0.29 -11.19
C ALA A 72 -10.32 -1.39 -11.18
N MET A 73 -9.74 -1.70 -10.01
CA MET A 73 -8.68 -2.71 -9.86
C MET A 73 -9.13 -3.95 -9.08
N ASP A 74 -10.45 -4.16 -8.93
CA ASP A 74 -11.05 -5.25 -8.14
C ASP A 74 -10.52 -5.36 -6.68
N GLY A 75 -9.96 -4.26 -6.16
CA GLY A 75 -9.30 -4.22 -4.86
C GLY A 75 -8.08 -5.14 -4.75
N VAL A 76 -7.37 -5.40 -5.85
CA VAL A 76 -6.19 -6.29 -5.89
C VAL A 76 -4.92 -5.49 -6.20
N LEU A 77 -3.93 -5.61 -5.34
CA LEU A 77 -2.57 -5.16 -5.61
C LEU A 77 -1.74 -6.37 -6.02
N GLY A 78 -1.49 -6.53 -7.32
CA GLY A 78 -0.69 -7.60 -7.87
C GLY A 78 0.67 -7.12 -8.37
N SER A 79 1.44 -8.08 -8.90
CA SER A 79 2.72 -7.80 -9.52
C SER A 79 2.60 -7.20 -10.91
N ASP A 80 1.45 -7.31 -11.58
CA ASP A 80 1.31 -6.92 -12.99
C ASP A 80 1.01 -5.42 -13.13
N GLU A 81 0.52 -4.81 -12.07
CA GLU A 81 0.29 -3.37 -11.91
C GLU A 81 1.60 -2.60 -11.82
N LEU A 82 2.70 -3.25 -11.41
CA LEU A 82 3.99 -2.61 -11.14
C LEU A 82 5.04 -2.91 -12.23
N ASN A 83 5.95 -1.97 -12.46
CA ASN A 83 7.14 -2.23 -13.27
C ASN A 83 8.22 -2.98 -12.47
N THR A 84 9.36 -3.28 -13.11
CA THR A 84 10.47 -4.02 -12.47
C THR A 84 10.96 -3.38 -11.17
N ALA A 85 11.04 -2.04 -11.09
CA ALA A 85 11.48 -1.36 -9.88
C ALA A 85 10.40 -1.45 -8.78
N GLY A 86 9.13 -1.23 -9.13
CA GLY A 86 7.99 -1.37 -8.23
C GLY A 86 7.89 -2.79 -7.66
N LYS A 87 7.94 -3.82 -8.52
CA LYS A 87 7.95 -5.23 -8.09
C LYS A 87 9.10 -5.52 -7.13
N ALA A 88 10.30 -5.01 -7.42
CA ALA A 88 11.47 -5.23 -6.59
C ALA A 88 11.30 -4.64 -5.18
N PHE A 89 10.74 -3.43 -5.08
CA PHE A 89 10.47 -2.79 -3.79
C PHE A 89 9.31 -3.47 -3.05
N ALA A 90 8.18 -3.73 -3.72
CA ALA A 90 7.04 -4.41 -3.12
C ALA A 90 7.41 -5.81 -2.60
N ASN A 91 8.20 -6.59 -3.35
CA ASN A 91 8.70 -7.89 -2.91
C ASN A 91 9.60 -7.77 -1.65
N ALA A 92 10.36 -6.69 -1.51
CA ALA A 92 11.28 -6.50 -0.40
C ALA A 92 10.56 -5.99 0.86
N TYR A 93 9.60 -5.09 0.68
CA TYR A 93 9.03 -4.26 1.74
C TYR A 93 7.54 -4.54 2.02
N TYR A 94 6.72 -4.81 1.01
CA TYR A 94 5.26 -4.88 1.21
C TYR A 94 4.81 -6.16 1.93
N THR A 95 5.27 -7.33 1.46
CA THR A 95 4.57 -8.60 1.73
C THR A 95 4.92 -9.34 3.00
N THR A 96 6.19 -9.31 3.44
CA THR A 96 6.65 -10.24 4.48
C THR A 96 7.88 -9.75 5.21
N ASP A 97 7.93 -10.12 6.48
CA ASP A 97 9.08 -10.08 7.38
C ASP A 97 10.27 -10.95 6.96
N ARG A 98 10.09 -11.86 5.99
CA ARG A 98 11.09 -12.89 5.67
C ARG A 98 12.26 -12.37 4.86
N THR A 99 12.13 -11.24 4.16
CA THR A 99 13.19 -10.73 3.31
C THR A 99 14.34 -10.18 4.16
N LYS A 100 15.57 -10.24 3.63
CA LYS A 100 16.73 -9.64 4.34
C LYS A 100 16.51 -8.15 4.60
N PHE A 101 15.90 -7.45 3.65
CA PHE A 101 15.55 -6.03 3.80
C PHE A 101 14.55 -5.84 4.95
N ALA A 102 13.45 -6.58 4.93
CA ALA A 102 12.40 -6.49 5.95
C ALA A 102 12.90 -6.81 7.36
N LYS A 103 13.83 -7.77 7.51
CA LYS A 103 14.45 -8.09 8.81
C LYS A 103 15.35 -6.98 9.35
N THR A 104 15.96 -6.20 8.47
CA THR A 104 16.88 -5.12 8.86
C THR A 104 16.13 -3.82 9.10
N HIS A 105 15.16 -3.52 8.25
CA HIS A 105 14.49 -2.22 8.22
C HIS A 105 13.06 -2.30 8.77
N GLY A 106 12.30 -3.32 8.39
CA GLY A 106 10.86 -3.45 8.64
C GLY A 106 10.10 -3.72 7.35
N TRP A 107 8.81 -4.05 7.46
CA TRP A 107 7.92 -4.24 6.31
C TRP A 107 6.67 -3.36 6.42
N TYR A 108 5.91 -3.23 5.33
CA TYR A 108 4.85 -2.25 5.19
C TYR A 108 3.75 -2.38 6.25
N LEU A 109 3.25 -3.60 6.46
CA LEU A 109 2.22 -3.83 7.49
C LEU A 109 2.70 -3.46 8.90
N GLN A 110 3.96 -3.75 9.25
CA GLN A 110 4.52 -3.33 10.53
C GLN A 110 4.56 -1.80 10.66
N ASP A 111 5.08 -1.12 9.64
CA ASP A 111 5.15 0.35 9.63
C ASP A 111 3.74 0.99 9.69
N TYR A 112 2.76 0.36 9.03
CA TYR A 112 1.37 0.81 9.06
C TYR A 112 0.75 0.59 10.43
N ASP A 113 0.94 -0.59 11.06
CA ASP A 113 0.46 -0.88 12.41
C ASP A 113 1.08 0.08 13.45
N ASP A 114 2.38 0.40 13.33
CA ASP A 114 3.04 1.39 14.18
C ASP A 114 2.45 2.79 14.00
N PHE A 115 2.13 3.17 12.75
CA PHE A 115 1.42 4.42 12.44
C PHE A 115 0.02 4.44 13.09
N VAL A 116 -0.74 3.35 12.98
CA VAL A 116 -2.07 3.21 13.59
C VAL A 116 -1.97 3.31 15.11
N ALA A 117 -1.06 2.58 15.72
CA ALA A 117 -0.83 2.61 17.17
C ALA A 117 -0.52 4.03 17.66
N ARG A 118 0.33 4.78 16.94
CA ARG A 118 0.63 6.19 17.26
C ARG A 118 -0.59 7.10 17.10
N LYS A 119 -1.43 6.89 16.09
CA LYS A 119 -2.65 7.69 15.86
C LYS A 119 -3.68 7.52 16.97
N PHE A 120 -3.87 6.29 17.44
CA PHE A 120 -4.85 6.00 18.48
C PHE A 120 -4.30 6.13 19.91
N GLY A 121 -2.98 6.03 20.10
CA GLY A 121 -2.32 6.14 21.41
C GLY A 121 -2.91 5.16 22.43
N ASP A 122 -3.26 5.66 23.62
CA ASP A 122 -3.89 4.87 24.68
C ASP A 122 -5.26 4.28 24.29
N LYS A 123 -5.87 4.79 23.21
CA LYS A 123 -7.13 4.28 22.66
C LYS A 123 -6.93 3.25 21.55
N ASN A 124 -5.72 2.76 21.32
CA ASN A 124 -5.49 1.73 20.30
C ASN A 124 -6.19 0.42 20.67
N PHE A 125 -6.63 -0.32 19.66
CA PHE A 125 -7.40 -1.55 19.83
C PHE A 125 -7.21 -2.49 18.63
N ASP A 126 -7.64 -3.73 18.80
CA ASP A 126 -7.60 -4.72 17.72
C ASP A 126 -8.43 -4.22 16.53
N ASN A 127 -7.84 -4.26 15.33
CA ASN A 127 -8.46 -3.81 14.09
C ASN A 127 -8.68 -2.28 13.99
N ALA A 128 -8.00 -1.47 14.80
CA ALA A 128 -8.03 -0.01 14.72
C ALA A 128 -7.67 0.53 13.32
N TYR A 129 -6.91 -0.24 12.54
CA TYR A 129 -6.47 0.15 11.20
C TYR A 129 -7.62 0.34 10.20
N PHE A 130 -8.77 -0.33 10.39
CA PHE A 130 -9.99 -0.11 9.59
C PHE A 130 -10.60 1.28 9.83
N TYR A 131 -10.21 1.97 10.89
CA TYR A 131 -10.74 3.29 11.25
C TYR A 131 -9.78 4.42 10.86
N ILE A 132 -8.65 4.10 10.20
CA ILE A 132 -7.83 5.12 9.56
C ILE A 132 -8.61 5.72 8.39
N GLU A 133 -8.83 7.02 8.48
CA GLU A 133 -9.50 7.80 7.44
C GLU A 133 -8.66 7.81 6.15
N ASN A 134 -9.32 7.63 5.01
CA ASN A 134 -8.75 7.87 3.69
C ASN A 134 -8.63 9.37 3.44
N SER A 135 -7.64 10.01 4.06
CA SER A 135 -7.41 11.45 3.99
C SER A 135 -6.01 11.79 3.49
N PRO A 136 -5.82 12.96 2.84
CA PRO A 136 -4.51 13.44 2.42
C PRO A 136 -3.50 13.54 3.57
N GLN A 137 -3.95 13.85 4.79
CA GLN A 137 -3.10 13.98 5.96
C GLN A 137 -2.52 12.63 6.40
N ASN A 138 -3.37 11.59 6.46
CA ASN A 138 -2.90 10.24 6.79
C ASN A 138 -2.02 9.68 5.66
N TYR A 139 -2.37 9.95 4.40
CA TYR A 139 -1.52 9.58 3.27
C TYR A 139 -0.14 10.24 3.37
N ALA A 140 -0.05 11.54 3.69
CA ALA A 140 1.23 12.24 3.78
C ALA A 140 2.16 11.61 4.83
N GLU A 141 1.65 11.26 6.02
CA GLU A 141 2.45 10.58 7.05
C GLU A 141 2.91 9.18 6.60
N ILE A 142 2.05 8.41 5.95
CA ILE A 142 2.41 7.09 5.40
C ILE A 142 3.42 7.23 4.26
N LYS A 143 3.26 8.23 3.40
CA LYS A 143 4.17 8.55 2.30
C LYS A 143 5.57 8.83 2.82
N GLU A 144 5.74 9.61 3.89
CA GLU A 144 7.06 9.86 4.50
C GLU A 144 7.73 8.57 4.97
N ILE A 145 6.95 7.65 5.54
CA ILE A 145 7.46 6.34 5.95
C ILE A 145 7.90 5.52 4.72
N ILE A 146 7.05 5.41 3.70
CA ILE A 146 7.37 4.65 2.49
C ILE A 146 8.56 5.28 1.76
N ASP A 147 8.65 6.61 1.69
CA ASP A 147 9.78 7.34 1.10
C ASP A 147 11.10 6.96 1.79
N ARG A 148 11.15 7.00 3.13
CA ARG A 148 12.33 6.58 3.89
C ARG A 148 12.71 5.13 3.61
N ARG A 149 11.72 4.22 3.60
CA ARG A 149 11.94 2.79 3.32
C ARG A 149 12.44 2.55 1.90
N TYR A 150 11.99 3.35 0.95
CA TYR A 150 12.45 3.27 -0.42
C TYR A 150 13.92 3.69 -0.55
N GLU A 151 14.34 4.78 0.10
CA GLU A 151 15.76 5.18 0.12
C GLU A 151 16.65 4.15 0.82
N GLU A 152 16.18 3.57 1.93
CA GLU A 152 16.83 2.45 2.61
C GLU A 152 16.97 1.24 1.66
N PHE A 153 15.93 0.94 0.87
CA PHE A 153 15.94 -0.15 -0.10
C PHE A 153 16.93 0.09 -1.25
N LEU A 154 16.99 1.32 -1.77
CA LEU A 154 17.96 1.69 -2.82
C LEU A 154 19.40 1.54 -2.30
N SER A 155 19.66 2.01 -1.07
CA SER A 155 20.96 1.87 -0.40
C SER A 155 21.31 0.39 -0.17
N PHE A 156 20.35 -0.41 0.30
CA PHE A 156 20.51 -1.84 0.51
C PHE A 156 20.81 -2.61 -0.79
N LYS A 157 20.24 -2.18 -1.91
CA LYS A 157 20.55 -2.76 -3.24
C LYS A 157 21.92 -2.36 -3.75
N ALA A 158 22.38 -1.14 -3.49
CA ALA A 158 23.69 -0.66 -3.92
C ALA A 158 24.86 -1.28 -3.13
N ALA A 159 24.61 -1.70 -1.89
CA ALA A 159 25.60 -2.35 -1.02
C ALA A 159 25.80 -3.85 -1.30
N LYS A 160 25.13 -4.42 -2.31
CA LYS A 160 25.24 -5.82 -2.74
C LYS A 160 25.95 -5.92 -4.08
#